data_AF-A0A804KYE1-F1
#
_entry.id   AF-A0A804KYE1-F1
#
_cell.length_a   1.000
_cell.length_b   1.000
_cell.length_c   1.000
_cell.angle_alpha   90.00
_cell.angle_beta   90.00
_cell.angle_gamma   90.00
#
_symmetry.space_group_name_H-M   'P 1'
#
loop_
_entity.id
_entity.type
_entity.pdbx_description
1 polymer ?
#
loop_
_entity_poly.entity_id
_entity_poly.type
_entity_poly.pdbx_seq_one_letter_code
_entity_poly.pdbx_strand_id
1 'polypeptide(L)'
;MEGKRWLSLLLLVLVLVGISMDLPREAPAASSNILKSSSARIPVNPQGGEQRDGSKSKGIPLKANLSVCHASFSDADRPVYCCPAWKDADQTLLDFEFPDPSSPVRIRRPAHLVDEEFVAKYERAVAIMKQIPPDHPHNFWRQANMHCLYCTGAYDQMNSSALFKIHRSWLFFPWHRAFIYFHERILGKFMGDDTFALPYWSWDTPEGMWFPDIYRKGALNETERDAIHLREAAVDDFDYVDHDLASDVQIADNLAFMYHQMISGAKKTELFMGCKLRSGVEGWCDGPGTIEAAPHNTLHSWVGNRYNPERENMGAFYSAARDEVFFAHHSNIDRMWTVWKKLHGDKPEFVDQEWLESEFTFYDENVRLRRIKVRDVLNIDKLRYRYEDIDMPWLAARPKPSVHPKIARDILKKRNGEGVLRMPGETDRSQLSEYGSWTLDKTITVRVDRPRINRTGQEKEEEEEILLVYGIDTKRSRFVKFDVFINVVDETVLSPKSREFAGTFVNLHHVSRTKSHDDGGMDSKMKSHLKLGISELLEDLEADEDDSIWVTLVPRGGTGVNTTVDGVRIDYMK
;
A
#
# COMPACT_ATOMS: atom_id res chain seq x y z
N MET A 1 -53.11 54.59 3.06
CA MET A 1 -53.55 53.20 2.84
C MET A 1 -52.61 52.31 3.64
N GLU A 2 -52.73 52.27 4.97
CA GLU A 2 -53.68 51.43 5.75
C GLU A 2 -53.51 49.94 5.42
N GLY A 3 -53.28 48.99 6.33
CA GLY A 3 -53.16 48.96 7.79
C GLY A 3 -52.38 47.69 8.21
N LYS A 4 -51.59 47.74 9.30
CA LYS A 4 -51.87 47.16 10.65
C LYS A 4 -52.11 45.63 10.63
N ARG A 5 -51.18 44.83 11.18
CA ARG A 5 -51.14 44.26 12.57
C ARG A 5 -52.35 43.34 12.85
N TRP A 6 -52.21 42.11 13.34
CA TRP A 6 -51.89 41.68 14.73
C TRP A 6 -51.57 40.15 14.69
N LEU A 7 -50.57 39.59 15.40
CA LEU A 7 -50.55 39.20 16.85
C LEU A 7 -51.78 38.34 17.24
N SER A 8 -51.73 37.19 17.92
CA SER A 8 -50.83 36.63 18.95
C SER A 8 -51.30 35.18 19.26
N LEU A 9 -50.48 34.18 19.59
CA LEU A 9 -49.61 33.97 20.78
C LEU A 9 -50.36 33.33 21.97
N LEU A 10 -49.62 32.51 22.74
CA LEU A 10 -49.81 32.10 24.16
C LEU A 10 -50.52 30.74 24.36
N LEU A 11 -50.14 29.84 25.28
CA LEU A 11 -49.26 29.83 26.48
C LEU A 11 -49.05 28.30 26.84
N LEU A 12 -47.86 27.76 27.19
CA LEU A 12 -47.19 27.74 28.53
C LEU A 12 -47.79 26.62 29.44
N VAL A 13 -47.08 25.74 30.17
CA VAL A 13 -46.13 25.86 31.34
C VAL A 13 -45.73 24.39 31.66
N LEU A 14 -44.45 23.97 31.79
CA LEU A 14 -43.49 24.01 32.93
C LEU A 14 -43.81 23.07 34.14
N VAL A 15 -42.73 22.49 34.70
CA VAL A 15 -42.52 21.85 36.04
C VAL A 15 -42.60 20.29 36.06
N LEU A 16 -41.48 19.55 36.17
CA LEU A 16 -40.63 19.18 37.35
C LEU A 16 -41.20 18.01 38.20
N VAL A 17 -40.27 17.15 38.65
CA VAL A 17 -40.36 16.08 39.66
C VAL A 17 -40.88 14.72 39.15
N GLY A 18 -40.02 13.71 39.33
CA GLY A 18 -40.21 12.37 38.79
C GLY A 18 -41.05 11.44 39.66
N ILE A 19 -41.20 10.23 39.14
CA ILE A 19 -41.53 9.00 39.87
C ILE A 19 -40.79 7.86 39.17
N SER A 20 -40.12 7.07 40.02
CA SER A 20 -39.49 5.78 39.78
C SER A 20 -40.52 4.70 39.46
N MET A 21 -40.16 3.72 38.62
CA MET A 21 -40.68 2.35 38.71
C MET A 21 -39.54 1.35 38.44
N ASP A 22 -38.79 1.09 39.51
CA ASP A 22 -38.34 -0.22 40.02
C ASP A 22 -39.38 -1.36 39.78
N LEU A 23 -39.12 -2.67 39.67
CA LEU A 23 -38.08 -3.64 40.12
C LEU A 23 -38.55 -5.05 39.55
N PRO A 24 -37.99 -6.25 39.87
CA PRO A 24 -36.73 -6.59 40.55
C PRO A 24 -35.90 -7.70 39.86
N ARG A 25 -34.60 -7.76 40.18
CA ARG A 25 -33.90 -9.04 40.45
C ARG A 25 -32.87 -8.85 41.56
N GLU A 26 -33.27 -9.24 42.77
CA GLU A 26 -32.43 -9.75 43.87
C GLU A 26 -31.61 -10.97 43.37
N ALA A 27 -30.44 -11.39 43.85
CA ALA A 27 -29.54 -11.13 45.00
C ALA A 27 -28.24 -11.95 44.73
N PRO A 28 -27.32 -12.18 45.70
CA PRO A 28 -26.56 -11.26 46.54
C PRO A 28 -25.03 -11.43 46.37
N ALA A 29 -24.27 -10.45 46.85
CA ALA A 29 -22.86 -10.61 47.19
C ALA A 29 -22.71 -11.23 48.58
N ALA A 30 -21.76 -12.16 48.74
CA ALA A 30 -21.24 -12.59 50.04
C ALA A 30 -19.71 -12.42 50.05
N SER A 31 -19.24 -11.92 51.17
CA SER A 31 -17.94 -11.31 51.39
C SER A 31 -16.87 -12.27 51.89
N SER A 32 -15.62 -11.85 51.63
CA SER A 32 -14.46 -11.83 52.55
C SER A 32 -13.71 -13.13 52.88
N ASN A 33 -12.41 -13.07 52.51
CA ASN A 33 -11.24 -13.09 53.40
C ASN A 33 -10.37 -14.37 53.53
N ILE A 34 -9.06 -14.09 53.39
CA ILE A 34 -7.86 -14.68 54.04
C ILE A 34 -6.99 -15.66 53.23
N LEU A 35 -5.82 -15.11 52.84
CA LEU A 35 -4.44 -15.64 52.83
C LEU A 35 -4.20 -17.16 52.72
N LYS A 36 -3.35 -17.54 51.75
CA LYS A 36 -2.05 -18.18 52.02
C LYS A 36 -1.17 -18.32 50.77
N SER A 37 0.11 -18.09 50.99
CA SER A 37 1.25 -18.32 50.10
C SER A 37 1.36 -19.76 49.61
N SER A 38 1.77 -19.98 48.36
CA SER A 38 2.76 -21.02 48.05
C SER A 38 3.42 -20.75 46.70
N SER A 39 4.75 -20.80 46.69
CA SER A 39 5.55 -20.83 45.47
C SER A 39 5.34 -22.17 44.75
N ALA A 40 5.13 -22.15 43.45
CA ALA A 40 5.32 -23.33 42.62
C ALA A 40 5.99 -22.91 41.31
N ARG A 41 7.23 -23.39 41.16
CA ARG A 41 8.05 -23.29 39.95
C ARG A 41 7.35 -24.04 38.82
N ILE A 42 7.24 -23.41 37.65
CA ILE A 42 6.90 -24.12 36.41
C ILE A 42 8.18 -24.85 35.94
N PRO A 43 8.17 -26.17 35.74
CA PRO A 43 9.35 -26.89 35.27
C PRO A 43 9.58 -26.65 33.77
N VAL A 44 10.80 -26.25 33.44
CA VAL A 44 11.40 -26.39 32.11
C VAL A 44 11.56 -27.89 31.84
N ASN A 45 10.97 -28.39 30.75
CA ASN A 45 11.27 -29.74 30.25
C ASN A 45 11.94 -29.63 28.87
N PRO A 46 13.23 -30.02 28.73
CA PRO A 46 13.96 -30.00 27.47
C PRO A 46 14.16 -31.41 26.92
N GLN A 47 13.33 -31.85 25.97
CA GLN A 47 13.57 -33.03 25.12
C GLN A 47 12.88 -32.75 23.77
N GLY A 48 13.57 -32.61 22.64
CA GLY A 48 14.39 -33.66 22.03
C GLY A 48 13.47 -34.57 21.22
N GLY A 49 13.03 -34.12 20.04
CA GLY A 49 12.14 -34.85 19.14
C GLY A 49 12.66 -34.78 17.71
N GLU A 50 12.83 -35.97 17.12
CA GLU A 50 13.59 -36.30 15.91
C GLU A 50 13.19 -35.54 14.64
N GLN A 51 14.22 -35.21 13.85
CA GLN A 51 14.10 -34.87 12.43
C GLN A 51 13.37 -35.99 11.67
N ARG A 52 12.19 -35.69 11.15
CA ARG A 52 11.63 -36.37 9.98
C ARG A 52 11.97 -35.57 8.74
N ASP A 53 12.79 -36.17 7.91
CA ASP A 53 13.22 -35.70 6.61
C ASP A 53 12.03 -35.65 5.61
N GLY A 54 12.00 -34.61 4.78
CA GLY A 54 11.66 -34.71 3.36
C GLY A 54 10.23 -35.02 2.91
N SER A 55 9.24 -34.19 3.27
CA SER A 55 8.08 -33.95 2.40
C SER A 55 7.82 -32.45 2.34
N LYS A 56 8.42 -31.77 1.35
CA LYS A 56 8.00 -30.41 0.99
C LYS A 56 6.50 -30.47 0.67
N SER A 57 5.64 -29.98 1.55
CA SER A 57 4.26 -29.69 1.18
C SER A 57 4.33 -28.78 -0.04
N LYS A 58 3.80 -29.25 -1.18
CA LYS A 58 3.69 -28.38 -2.35
C LYS A 58 2.70 -27.28 -1.98
N GLY A 59 3.19 -26.04 -1.89
CA GLY A 59 2.35 -24.87 -1.65
C GLY A 59 1.19 -24.83 -2.65
N ILE A 60 0.01 -24.39 -2.21
CA ILE A 60 -1.21 -24.38 -3.02
C ILE A 60 -1.28 -23.02 -3.73
N PRO A 61 -1.21 -22.96 -5.07
CA PRO A 61 -1.27 -21.69 -5.79
C PRO A 61 -2.56 -20.93 -5.47
N LEU A 62 -2.43 -19.62 -5.31
CA LEU A 62 -3.57 -18.77 -4.97
C LEU A 62 -4.44 -18.53 -6.19
N LYS A 63 -5.76 -18.62 -6.00
CA LYS A 63 -6.75 -18.25 -7.01
C LYS A 63 -8.05 -17.82 -6.34
N ALA A 64 -8.76 -16.89 -6.98
CA ALA A 64 -10.06 -16.42 -6.50
C ALA A 64 -11.13 -17.52 -6.61
N ASN A 65 -12.05 -17.59 -5.65
CA ASN A 65 -13.26 -18.38 -5.74
C ASN A 65 -14.35 -17.62 -6.50
N LEU A 66 -14.43 -17.81 -7.82
CA LEU A 66 -15.38 -17.08 -8.68
C LEU A 66 -16.87 -17.41 -8.42
N SER A 67 -17.18 -18.46 -7.67
CA SER A 67 -18.57 -18.79 -7.31
C SER A 67 -19.11 -17.99 -6.12
N VAL A 68 -18.22 -17.35 -5.35
CA VAL A 68 -18.57 -16.59 -4.14
C VAL A 68 -18.04 -15.18 -4.30
N CYS A 69 -18.95 -14.22 -4.38
CA CYS A 69 -18.61 -12.81 -4.31
C CYS A 69 -19.49 -12.16 -3.26
N HIS A 70 -18.89 -11.36 -2.38
CA HIS A 70 -19.61 -10.71 -1.29
C HIS A 70 -19.46 -9.20 -1.33
N ALA A 71 -20.41 -8.51 -0.69
CA ALA A 71 -20.27 -7.10 -0.40
C ALA A 71 -19.08 -6.89 0.55
N SER A 72 -18.44 -5.74 0.41
CA SER A 72 -17.36 -5.30 1.28
C SER A 72 -17.77 -3.94 1.89
N PHE A 73 -17.10 -3.44 2.92
CA PHE A 73 -17.48 -2.19 3.60
C PHE A 73 -16.33 -1.17 3.65
N SER A 74 -16.58 0.07 3.24
CA SER A 74 -15.60 1.15 3.41
C SER A 74 -15.38 1.50 4.87
N ASP A 75 -14.38 2.34 5.12
CA ASP A 75 -14.08 2.88 6.46
C ASP A 75 -15.21 3.65 7.13
N ALA A 76 -16.05 4.30 6.32
CA ALA A 76 -17.27 4.97 6.76
C ALA A 76 -18.46 4.00 6.90
N ASP A 77 -18.20 2.69 6.98
CA ASP A 77 -19.21 1.63 7.08
C ASP A 77 -20.18 1.64 5.87
N ARG A 78 -19.74 2.15 4.71
CA ARG A 78 -20.56 2.19 3.49
C ARG A 78 -20.44 0.88 2.74
N PRO A 79 -21.56 0.26 2.31
CA PRO A 79 -21.50 -0.94 1.51
C PRO A 79 -20.86 -0.63 0.15
N VAL A 80 -19.81 -1.39 -0.17
CA VAL A 80 -19.12 -1.42 -1.45
C VAL A 80 -19.48 -2.73 -2.13
N TYR A 81 -20.25 -2.65 -3.22
CA TYR A 81 -20.65 -3.83 -3.98
C TYR A 81 -20.07 -3.77 -5.39
N CYS A 82 -19.07 -4.63 -5.63
CA CYS A 82 -18.35 -4.70 -6.91
C CYS A 82 -18.58 -6.02 -7.65
N CYS A 83 -19.44 -6.88 -7.10
CA CYS A 83 -19.72 -8.17 -7.67
C CYS A 83 -20.37 -8.07 -9.06
N PRO A 84 -19.98 -8.95 -9.99
CA PRO A 84 -20.69 -9.16 -11.24
C PRO A 84 -22.19 -9.40 -11.05
N ALA A 85 -23.02 -8.84 -11.94
CA ALA A 85 -24.47 -9.07 -11.94
C ALA A 85 -24.83 -10.51 -12.39
N TRP A 86 -23.98 -11.12 -13.21
CA TRP A 86 -24.03 -12.54 -13.62
C TRP A 86 -22.96 -13.33 -12.87
N LYS A 87 -23.16 -14.64 -12.70
CA LYS A 87 -22.08 -15.45 -12.14
C LYS A 87 -21.04 -15.65 -13.23
N ASP A 88 -19.86 -15.04 -13.10
CA ASP A 88 -18.70 -15.38 -13.95
C ASP A 88 -18.41 -16.90 -13.92
N ALA A 89 -18.90 -17.61 -12.89
CA ALA A 89 -18.90 -19.07 -12.80
C ALA A 89 -19.73 -19.80 -13.88
N ASP A 90 -20.68 -19.13 -14.53
CA ASP A 90 -21.48 -19.71 -15.62
C ASP A 90 -20.78 -19.57 -16.99
N GLN A 91 -19.72 -18.76 -17.06
CA GLN A 91 -18.90 -18.60 -18.27
C GLN A 91 -17.84 -19.70 -18.34
N THR A 92 -17.52 -20.12 -19.57
CA THR A 92 -16.40 -21.04 -19.78
C THR A 92 -15.09 -20.30 -19.52
N LEU A 93 -14.40 -20.66 -18.44
CA LEU A 93 -13.07 -20.13 -18.12
C LEU A 93 -12.04 -20.78 -19.04
N LEU A 94 -11.40 -19.96 -19.88
CA LEU A 94 -10.37 -20.39 -20.83
C LEU A 94 -8.99 -20.03 -20.29
N ASP A 95 -7.97 -20.84 -20.62
CA ASP A 95 -6.59 -20.48 -20.32
C ASP A 95 -6.14 -19.28 -21.17
N PHE A 96 -5.24 -18.47 -20.61
CA PHE A 96 -4.59 -17.38 -21.33
C PHE A 96 -3.72 -17.91 -22.45
N GLU A 97 -3.77 -17.22 -23.59
CA GLU A 97 -2.97 -17.50 -24.77
C GLU A 97 -2.13 -16.25 -25.05
N PHE A 98 -0.83 -16.44 -25.28
CA PHE A 98 0.01 -15.33 -25.70
C PHE A 98 -0.47 -14.77 -27.04
N PRO A 99 -0.39 -13.44 -27.24
CA PRO A 99 -0.66 -12.84 -28.54
C PRO A 99 0.28 -13.41 -29.61
N ASP A 100 -0.16 -13.37 -30.87
CA ASP A 100 0.64 -13.86 -31.99
C ASP A 100 2.00 -13.11 -32.03
N PRO A 101 3.14 -13.81 -32.19
CA PRO A 101 4.44 -13.16 -32.38
C PRO A 101 4.49 -12.18 -33.56
N SER A 102 3.60 -12.29 -34.54
CA SER A 102 3.44 -11.35 -35.65
C SER A 102 2.64 -10.10 -35.28
N SER A 103 1.90 -10.10 -34.16
CA SER A 103 1.16 -8.91 -33.70
C SER A 103 2.12 -7.76 -33.40
N PRO A 104 1.73 -6.50 -33.63
CA PRO A 104 2.58 -5.34 -33.32
C PRO A 104 3.05 -5.35 -31.86
N VAL A 105 4.28 -4.87 -31.64
CA VAL A 105 4.75 -4.56 -30.28
C VAL A 105 4.25 -3.17 -29.92
N ARG A 106 3.41 -3.08 -28.89
CA ARG A 106 2.86 -1.83 -28.38
C ARG A 106 3.91 -1.09 -27.56
N ILE A 107 4.19 0.18 -27.88
CA ILE A 107 5.19 0.98 -27.15
C ILE A 107 4.47 2.01 -26.29
N ARG A 108 4.46 1.77 -24.98
CA ARG A 108 3.91 2.70 -23.99
C ARG A 108 4.84 3.90 -23.86
N ARG A 109 4.29 5.11 -23.97
CA ARG A 109 5.04 6.38 -23.99
C ARG A 109 4.69 7.28 -22.79
N PRO A 110 5.57 8.21 -22.39
CA PRO A 110 5.23 9.21 -21.37
C PRO A 110 3.95 9.98 -21.73
N ALA A 111 3.02 10.07 -20.79
CA ALA A 111 1.73 10.72 -20.98
C ALA A 111 1.84 12.21 -21.36
N HIS A 112 2.94 12.87 -20.99
CA HIS A 112 3.18 14.28 -21.33
C HIS A 112 3.74 14.49 -22.75
N LEU A 113 4.10 13.41 -23.46
CA LEU A 113 4.70 13.47 -24.81
C LEU A 113 3.79 12.97 -25.94
N VAL A 114 2.57 12.51 -25.61
CA VAL A 114 1.63 12.03 -26.64
C VAL A 114 1.00 13.19 -27.40
N ASP A 115 0.70 12.98 -28.68
CA ASP A 115 0.13 14.02 -29.55
C ASP A 115 -1.41 14.10 -29.47
N GLU A 116 -1.98 15.11 -30.11
CA GLU A 116 -3.43 15.35 -30.12
C GLU A 116 -4.22 14.24 -30.83
N GLU A 117 -3.63 13.56 -31.82
CA GLU A 117 -4.29 12.46 -32.53
C GLU A 117 -4.43 11.25 -31.60
N PHE A 118 -3.37 10.92 -30.86
CA PHE A 118 -3.38 9.90 -29.83
C PHE A 118 -4.44 10.19 -28.77
N VAL A 119 -4.48 11.42 -28.25
CA VAL A 119 -5.45 11.83 -27.23
C VAL A 119 -6.88 11.67 -27.75
N ALA A 120 -7.16 12.14 -28.97
CA ALA A 120 -8.50 12.04 -29.55
C ALA A 120 -8.95 10.58 -29.75
N LYS A 121 -8.04 9.67 -30.14
CA LYS A 121 -8.33 8.23 -30.24
C LYS A 121 -8.62 7.62 -28.87
N TYR A 122 -7.81 7.95 -27.87
CA TYR A 122 -7.98 7.46 -26.51
C TYR A 122 -9.30 7.94 -25.90
N GLU A 123 -9.60 9.24 -25.99
CA GLU A 123 -10.88 9.82 -25.55
C GLU A 123 -12.07 9.14 -26.22
N ARG A 124 -12.00 8.87 -27.52
CA ARG A 124 -13.08 8.18 -28.24
C ARG A 124 -13.30 6.75 -27.70
N ALA A 125 -12.24 5.98 -27.46
CA ALA A 125 -12.39 4.63 -26.95
C ALA A 125 -12.98 4.59 -25.54
N VAL A 126 -12.53 5.49 -24.65
CA VAL A 126 -13.10 5.62 -23.31
C VAL A 126 -14.54 6.11 -23.36
N ALA A 127 -14.88 7.04 -24.26
CA ALA A 127 -16.26 7.46 -24.47
C ALA A 127 -17.17 6.30 -24.90
N ILE A 128 -16.71 5.44 -25.81
CA ILE A 128 -17.41 4.21 -26.20
C ILE A 128 -17.56 3.28 -25.00
N MET A 129 -16.47 3.04 -24.26
CA MET A 129 -16.44 2.18 -23.08
C MET A 129 -17.43 2.62 -22.00
N LYS A 130 -17.65 3.94 -21.84
CA LYS A 130 -18.63 4.52 -20.91
C LYS A 130 -20.08 4.38 -21.41
N GLN A 131 -20.32 4.25 -22.72
CA GLN A 131 -21.66 4.23 -23.33
C GLN A 131 -22.21 2.82 -23.60
N ILE A 132 -21.35 1.81 -23.72
CA ILE A 132 -21.81 0.42 -23.90
C ILE A 132 -22.63 -0.06 -22.70
N PRO A 133 -23.49 -1.10 -22.84
CA PRO A 133 -24.39 -1.53 -21.79
C PRO A 133 -23.69 -1.74 -20.43
N PRO A 134 -24.27 -1.26 -19.30
CA PRO A 134 -23.61 -1.32 -17.98
C PRO A 134 -23.26 -2.73 -17.50
N ASP A 135 -23.98 -3.75 -17.99
CA ASP A 135 -23.71 -5.16 -17.71
C ASP A 135 -22.55 -5.70 -18.55
N HIS A 136 -22.29 -5.17 -19.75
CA HIS A 136 -21.21 -5.63 -20.63
C HIS A 136 -19.84 -5.60 -19.92
N PRO A 137 -19.02 -6.67 -19.97
CA PRO A 137 -17.80 -6.77 -19.14
C PRO A 137 -16.70 -5.76 -19.49
N HIS A 138 -16.76 -5.18 -20.70
CA HIS A 138 -15.88 -4.08 -21.11
C HIS A 138 -16.41 -2.71 -20.75
N ASN A 139 -17.61 -2.58 -20.17
CA ASN A 139 -18.10 -1.27 -19.74
C ASN A 139 -17.12 -0.67 -18.73
N PHE A 140 -16.96 0.66 -18.80
CA PHE A 140 -16.01 1.41 -17.97
C PHE A 140 -16.13 1.07 -16.47
N TRP A 141 -17.35 1.01 -15.95
CA TRP A 141 -17.60 0.67 -14.54
C TRP A 141 -17.29 -0.79 -14.23
N ARG A 142 -17.45 -1.70 -15.19
CA ARG A 142 -17.08 -3.12 -15.03
C ARG A 142 -15.57 -3.29 -14.99
N GLN A 143 -14.83 -2.57 -15.83
CA GLN A 143 -13.37 -2.50 -15.77
C GLN A 143 -12.89 -1.91 -14.44
N ALA A 144 -13.45 -0.79 -14.00
CA ALA A 144 -13.13 -0.19 -12.70
C ALA A 144 -13.40 -1.15 -11.52
N ASN A 145 -14.52 -1.88 -11.57
CA ASN A 145 -14.90 -2.84 -10.53
C ASN A 145 -13.96 -4.05 -10.45
N MET A 146 -13.19 -4.37 -11.50
CA MET A 146 -12.16 -5.41 -11.42
C MET A 146 -11.12 -5.09 -10.35
N HIS A 147 -10.68 -3.84 -10.26
CA HIS A 147 -9.81 -3.40 -9.17
C HIS A 147 -10.51 -3.55 -7.82
N CYS A 148 -11.73 -3.03 -7.69
CA CYS A 148 -12.48 -3.17 -6.44
C CYS A 148 -12.61 -4.63 -5.96
N LEU A 149 -12.92 -5.57 -6.86
CA LEU A 149 -13.09 -6.99 -6.54
C LEU A 149 -11.87 -7.61 -5.84
N TYR A 150 -10.69 -7.40 -6.43
CA TYR A 150 -9.44 -8.02 -5.95
C TYR A 150 -8.76 -7.22 -4.83
N CYS A 151 -9.20 -5.98 -4.56
CA CYS A 151 -8.58 -5.11 -3.56
C CYS A 151 -9.38 -5.02 -2.27
N THR A 152 -10.71 -5.12 -2.35
CA THR A 152 -11.58 -5.09 -1.17
C THR A 152 -11.76 -6.47 -0.54
N GLY A 153 -11.20 -7.51 -1.17
CA GLY A 153 -11.38 -8.90 -0.75
C GLY A 153 -12.79 -9.39 -1.00
N ALA A 154 -13.46 -8.92 -2.07
CA ALA A 154 -14.82 -9.37 -2.42
C ALA A 154 -14.87 -10.88 -2.79
N TYR A 155 -13.72 -11.43 -3.20
CA TYR A 155 -13.51 -12.85 -3.41
C TYR A 155 -12.78 -13.49 -2.22
N ASP A 156 -13.22 -14.69 -1.83
CA ASP A 156 -12.43 -15.60 -1.01
C ASP A 156 -11.37 -16.31 -1.88
N GLN A 157 -10.30 -16.79 -1.25
CA GLN A 157 -9.37 -17.73 -1.86
C GLN A 157 -10.09 -19.07 -2.12
N MET A 158 -9.82 -19.72 -3.25
CA MET A 158 -10.38 -21.04 -3.52
C MET A 158 -9.98 -22.04 -2.42
N ASN A 159 -10.95 -22.82 -1.94
CA ASN A 159 -10.79 -23.81 -0.86
C ASN A 159 -10.35 -23.22 0.49
N SER A 160 -10.55 -21.92 0.70
CA SER A 160 -10.31 -21.27 1.99
C SER A 160 -11.37 -20.20 2.26
N SER A 161 -11.52 -19.83 3.54
CA SER A 161 -12.29 -18.65 3.95
C SER A 161 -11.44 -17.39 4.06
N ALA A 162 -10.15 -17.47 3.70
CA ALA A 162 -9.27 -16.31 3.65
C ALA A 162 -9.62 -15.43 2.45
N LEU A 163 -9.55 -14.11 2.61
CA LEU A 163 -9.82 -13.17 1.53
C LEU A 163 -8.72 -13.25 0.47
N PHE A 164 -9.10 -13.06 -0.79
CA PHE A 164 -8.15 -12.91 -1.89
C PHE A 164 -7.90 -11.43 -2.16
N LYS A 165 -6.81 -10.91 -1.60
CA LYS A 165 -6.35 -9.52 -1.75
C LYS A 165 -5.03 -9.49 -2.51
N ILE A 166 -4.95 -8.60 -3.50
CA ILE A 166 -3.77 -8.47 -4.37
C ILE A 166 -2.78 -7.42 -3.88
N HIS A 167 -3.23 -6.49 -3.03
CA HIS A 167 -2.40 -5.47 -2.41
C HIS A 167 -1.62 -6.02 -1.21
N ARG A 168 -0.55 -5.30 -0.85
CA ARG A 168 0.30 -5.47 0.33
C ARG A 168 0.97 -6.84 0.40
N SER A 169 1.29 -7.37 -0.77
CA SER A 169 1.94 -8.67 -0.96
C SER A 169 2.60 -8.77 -2.34
N TRP A 170 3.36 -9.86 -2.54
CA TRP A 170 4.00 -10.21 -3.80
C TRP A 170 3.08 -10.38 -5.03
N LEU A 171 1.74 -10.26 -4.88
CA LEU A 171 0.79 -10.29 -5.99
C LEU A 171 0.52 -8.90 -6.59
N PHE A 172 0.97 -7.83 -5.94
CA PHE A 172 0.72 -6.45 -6.33
C PHE A 172 1.11 -6.19 -7.80
N PHE A 173 2.39 -6.36 -8.14
CA PHE A 173 2.89 -6.13 -9.48
C PHE A 173 2.27 -7.05 -10.56
N PRO A 174 2.27 -8.39 -10.43
CA PRO A 174 1.78 -9.26 -11.49
C PRO A 174 0.27 -9.09 -11.74
N TRP A 175 -0.53 -8.82 -10.72
CA TRP A 175 -1.96 -8.58 -10.92
C TRP A 175 -2.21 -7.27 -11.67
N HIS A 176 -1.55 -6.17 -11.28
CA HIS A 176 -1.71 -4.88 -11.95
C HIS A 176 -1.20 -4.92 -13.40
N ARG A 177 -0.08 -5.61 -13.66
CA ARG A 177 0.42 -5.85 -15.02
C ARG A 177 -0.63 -6.56 -15.89
N ALA A 178 -1.24 -7.63 -15.38
CA ALA A 178 -2.30 -8.35 -16.08
C ALA A 178 -3.53 -7.44 -16.32
N PHE A 179 -3.92 -6.66 -15.31
CA PHE A 179 -5.07 -5.77 -15.39
C PHE A 179 -4.91 -4.72 -16.49
N ILE A 180 -3.81 -3.97 -16.48
CA ILE A 180 -3.56 -2.94 -17.50
C ILE A 180 -3.30 -3.56 -18.89
N TYR A 181 -2.76 -4.79 -18.97
CA TYR A 181 -2.60 -5.51 -20.22
C TYR A 181 -3.95 -5.78 -20.91
N PHE A 182 -4.93 -6.32 -20.19
CA PHE A 182 -6.25 -6.57 -20.78
C PHE A 182 -7.00 -5.27 -21.08
N HIS A 183 -6.92 -4.29 -20.18
CA HIS A 183 -7.54 -2.98 -20.38
C HIS A 183 -7.03 -2.28 -21.66
N GLU A 184 -5.71 -2.26 -21.87
CA GLU A 184 -5.06 -1.73 -23.07
C GLU A 184 -5.57 -2.39 -24.37
N ARG A 185 -5.74 -3.72 -24.36
CA ARG A 185 -6.24 -4.46 -25.54
C ARG A 185 -7.72 -4.19 -25.81
N ILE A 186 -8.53 -4.05 -24.76
CA ILE A 186 -9.94 -3.68 -24.88
C ILE A 186 -10.06 -2.29 -25.51
N LEU A 187 -9.26 -1.33 -25.07
CA LEU A 187 -9.21 0.01 -25.66
C LEU A 187 -8.80 -0.05 -27.14
N GLY A 188 -7.72 -0.77 -27.48
CA GLY A 188 -7.28 -0.95 -28.87
C GLY A 188 -8.38 -1.57 -29.75
N LYS A 189 -9.16 -2.51 -29.21
CA LYS A 189 -10.32 -3.11 -29.90
C LYS A 189 -11.41 -2.08 -30.22
N PHE A 190 -11.74 -1.18 -29.29
CA PHE A 190 -12.71 -0.11 -29.55
C PHE A 190 -12.20 0.92 -30.57
N MET A 191 -10.89 1.09 -30.68
CA MET A 191 -10.27 1.96 -31.68
C MET A 191 -10.14 1.31 -33.06
N GLY A 192 -10.17 -0.02 -33.13
CA GLY A 192 -9.74 -0.75 -34.32
C GLY A 192 -8.24 -0.59 -34.59
N ASP A 193 -7.46 -0.40 -33.52
CA ASP A 193 -6.02 -0.13 -33.57
C ASP A 193 -5.29 -1.13 -32.66
N ASP A 194 -4.64 -2.12 -33.27
CA ASP A 194 -3.85 -3.14 -32.58
C ASP A 194 -2.45 -2.66 -32.16
N THR A 195 -2.08 -1.43 -32.56
CA THR A 195 -0.83 -0.76 -32.17
C THR A 195 -1.00 0.16 -30.95
N PHE A 196 -2.24 0.42 -30.53
CA PHE A 196 -2.53 1.25 -29.36
C PHE A 196 -1.80 0.73 -28.11
N ALA A 197 -1.11 1.65 -27.43
CA ALA A 197 -0.42 1.40 -26.18
C ALA A 197 -0.88 2.43 -25.14
N LEU A 198 -1.17 1.99 -23.93
CA LEU A 198 -1.48 2.90 -22.82
C LEU A 198 -0.28 3.83 -22.58
N PRO A 199 -0.50 5.13 -22.35
CA PRO A 199 0.59 5.98 -21.89
C PRO A 199 0.96 5.59 -20.45
N TYR A 200 2.11 6.05 -19.98
CA TYR A 200 2.48 5.98 -18.56
C TYR A 200 2.71 7.37 -18.00
N TRP A 201 2.24 7.59 -16.77
CA TRP A 201 2.54 8.82 -16.04
C TRP A 201 3.96 8.76 -15.53
N SER A 202 4.89 9.39 -16.24
CA SER A 202 6.34 9.34 -15.98
C SER A 202 6.77 10.21 -14.80
N TRP A 203 6.06 10.09 -13.67
CA TRP A 203 6.33 10.86 -12.45
C TRP A 203 7.75 10.67 -11.91
N ASP A 204 8.44 9.58 -12.25
CA ASP A 204 9.85 9.37 -11.85
C ASP A 204 10.85 10.28 -12.60
N THR A 205 10.39 11.05 -13.58
CA THR A 205 11.19 12.03 -14.34
C THR A 205 10.65 13.44 -14.12
N PRO A 206 11.52 14.47 -14.00
CA PRO A 206 11.09 15.84 -13.74
C PRO A 206 9.96 16.30 -14.65
N GLU A 207 10.09 16.11 -15.96
CA GLU A 207 9.12 16.54 -16.98
C GLU A 207 7.74 15.86 -16.83
N GLY A 208 7.70 14.68 -16.18
CA GLY A 208 6.49 13.93 -15.93
C GLY A 208 5.92 14.05 -14.52
N MET A 209 6.51 14.87 -13.63
CA MET A 209 6.02 15.07 -12.25
C MET A 209 4.82 16.02 -12.14
N TRP A 210 4.31 16.52 -13.27
CA TRP A 210 3.06 17.26 -13.29
C TRP A 210 1.91 16.33 -13.65
N PHE A 211 0.72 16.65 -13.15
CA PHE A 211 -0.49 15.94 -13.54
C PHE A 211 -0.69 15.99 -15.07
N PRO A 212 -0.76 14.85 -15.79
CA PRO A 212 -0.72 14.86 -17.25
C PRO A 212 -1.98 15.50 -17.87
N ASP A 213 -1.78 16.48 -18.75
CA ASP A 213 -2.87 17.27 -19.34
C ASP A 213 -3.86 16.47 -20.18
N ILE A 214 -3.47 15.31 -20.69
CA ILE A 214 -4.37 14.41 -21.42
C ILE A 214 -5.58 13.99 -20.57
N TYR A 215 -5.38 13.87 -19.25
CA TYR A 215 -6.42 13.49 -18.31
C TYR A 215 -7.31 14.66 -17.90
N ARG A 216 -7.09 15.87 -18.42
CA ARG A 216 -7.97 17.03 -18.21
C ARG A 216 -9.02 17.17 -19.32
N LYS A 217 -9.01 16.27 -20.31
CA LYS A 217 -9.75 16.40 -21.56
C LYS A 217 -10.89 15.39 -21.67
N GLY A 218 -12.02 15.87 -22.18
CA GLY A 218 -13.17 15.09 -22.62
C GLY A 218 -13.50 13.86 -21.76
N ALA A 219 -13.41 12.67 -22.36
CA ALA A 219 -13.81 11.43 -21.70
C ALA A 219 -12.78 10.90 -20.67
N LEU A 220 -11.54 11.39 -20.71
CA LEU A 220 -10.47 11.05 -19.77
C LEU A 220 -10.50 11.92 -18.51
N ASN A 221 -11.27 13.01 -18.53
CA ASN A 221 -11.46 13.87 -17.38
C ASN A 221 -12.33 13.21 -16.30
N GLU A 222 -11.96 13.46 -15.06
CA GLU A 222 -12.66 13.02 -13.85
C GLU A 222 -12.75 14.20 -12.87
N THR A 223 -13.93 14.40 -12.27
CA THR A 223 -14.21 15.53 -11.37
C THR A 223 -13.83 15.23 -9.93
N GLU A 224 -13.77 13.95 -9.56
CA GLU A 224 -13.40 13.50 -8.21
C GLU A 224 -11.88 13.44 -7.99
N ARG A 225 -11.21 14.56 -8.28
CA ARG A 225 -9.78 14.77 -8.07
C ARG A 225 -9.51 15.98 -7.17
N ASP A 226 -8.37 16.01 -6.51
CA ASP A 226 -7.97 17.14 -5.66
C ASP A 226 -7.62 18.38 -6.50
N ALA A 227 -8.51 19.37 -6.51
CA ALA A 227 -8.35 20.59 -7.30
C ALA A 227 -7.07 21.39 -6.96
N ILE A 228 -6.52 21.26 -5.75
CA ILE A 228 -5.29 21.95 -5.34
C ILE A 228 -4.07 21.38 -6.08
N HIS A 229 -4.06 20.07 -6.29
CA HIS A 229 -3.00 19.31 -6.94
C HIS A 229 -3.12 19.32 -8.47
N LEU A 230 -4.24 19.79 -9.00
CA LEU A 230 -4.43 19.97 -10.43
C LEU A 230 -3.97 21.35 -10.94
N ARG A 231 -3.44 22.23 -10.09
CA ARG A 231 -2.91 23.54 -10.51
C ARG A 231 -1.60 23.39 -11.30
N GLU A 232 -1.33 24.30 -12.23
CA GLU A 232 -0.13 24.23 -13.10
C GLU A 232 1.20 24.17 -12.32
N ALA A 233 1.27 24.77 -11.14
CA ALA A 233 2.48 24.77 -10.31
C ALA A 233 2.64 23.52 -9.43
N ALA A 234 1.62 22.66 -9.35
CA ALA A 234 1.63 21.50 -8.48
C ALA A 234 2.47 20.37 -9.09
N VAL A 235 3.57 20.06 -8.42
CA VAL A 235 4.41 18.89 -8.68
C VAL A 235 3.92 17.78 -7.76
N ASP A 236 3.95 16.56 -8.26
CA ASP A 236 3.69 15.34 -7.50
C ASP A 236 4.46 15.32 -6.18
N ASP A 237 3.83 14.88 -5.10
CA ASP A 237 4.49 14.74 -3.80
C ASP A 237 4.54 13.27 -3.37
N PHE A 238 5.70 12.64 -3.58
CA PHE A 238 5.91 11.23 -3.23
C PHE A 238 5.93 10.99 -1.74
N ASP A 239 6.32 12.01 -0.97
CA ASP A 239 6.33 11.99 0.49
C ASP A 239 4.99 12.45 1.10
N TYR A 240 4.10 13.03 0.29
CA TYR A 240 2.73 13.41 0.65
C TYR A 240 2.60 14.07 2.03
N VAL A 241 3.34 15.17 2.23
CA VAL A 241 3.38 15.93 3.48
C VAL A 241 2.54 17.22 3.42
N ASP A 242 1.88 17.52 2.28
CA ASP A 242 1.05 18.72 2.05
C ASP A 242 1.81 20.01 2.46
N HIS A 243 3.04 20.18 1.97
CA HIS A 243 3.84 21.39 2.14
C HIS A 243 3.86 22.23 0.85
N ASP A 244 3.73 23.56 0.97
CA ASP A 244 3.91 24.48 -0.16
C ASP A 244 5.41 24.64 -0.50
N LEU A 245 6.03 23.56 -0.99
CA LEU A 245 7.41 23.58 -1.46
C LEU A 245 7.50 24.22 -2.85
N ALA A 246 8.63 24.87 -3.12
CA ALA A 246 8.97 25.27 -4.48
C ALA A 246 9.18 24.03 -5.36
N SER A 247 8.78 24.11 -6.63
CA SER A 247 8.77 22.94 -7.55
C SER A 247 10.14 22.28 -7.69
N ASP A 248 11.24 23.05 -7.72
CA ASP A 248 12.61 22.55 -7.79
C ASP A 248 13.01 21.75 -6.54
N VAL A 249 12.56 22.19 -5.36
CA VAL A 249 12.76 21.48 -4.09
C VAL A 249 11.98 20.18 -4.09
N GLN A 250 10.70 20.20 -4.49
CA GLN A 250 9.86 18.98 -4.55
C GLN A 250 10.42 17.96 -5.55
N ILE A 251 10.89 18.41 -6.72
CA ILE A 251 11.53 17.52 -7.72
C ILE A 251 12.77 16.86 -7.11
N ALA A 252 13.62 17.62 -6.41
CA ALA A 252 14.80 17.05 -5.77
C ALA A 252 14.45 16.02 -4.67
N ASP A 253 13.40 16.29 -3.88
CA ASP A 253 12.88 15.35 -2.87
C ASP A 253 12.36 14.08 -3.52
N ASN A 254 11.57 14.20 -4.60
CA ASN A 254 11.04 13.07 -5.36
C ASN A 254 12.15 12.20 -5.97
N LEU A 255 13.20 12.81 -6.53
CA LEU A 255 14.33 12.06 -7.10
C LEU A 255 15.11 11.29 -6.03
N ALA A 256 15.36 11.93 -4.88
CA ALA A 256 16.00 11.27 -3.73
C ALA A 256 15.13 10.13 -3.17
N PHE A 257 13.82 10.36 -3.10
CA PHE A 257 12.85 9.34 -2.71
C PHE A 257 12.88 8.15 -3.67
N MET A 258 12.92 8.38 -4.98
CA MET A 258 12.99 7.31 -5.97
C MET A 258 14.29 6.53 -5.93
N TYR A 259 15.43 7.18 -5.69
CA TYR A 259 16.67 6.46 -5.40
C TYR A 259 16.47 5.48 -4.24
N HIS A 260 15.86 5.93 -3.15
CA HIS A 260 15.56 5.05 -2.02
C HIS A 260 14.62 3.89 -2.41
N GLN A 261 13.48 4.17 -3.04
CA GLN A 261 12.45 3.17 -3.33
C GLN A 261 12.88 2.14 -4.40
N MET A 262 13.83 2.47 -5.27
CA MET A 262 14.28 1.62 -6.37
C MET A 262 15.66 0.97 -6.14
N ILE A 263 16.51 1.59 -5.32
CA ILE A 263 17.89 1.15 -5.08
C ILE A 263 18.06 0.73 -3.61
N SER A 264 18.26 1.70 -2.70
CA SER A 264 18.78 1.38 -1.36
C SER A 264 17.78 0.60 -0.52
N GLY A 265 16.49 0.92 -0.61
CA GLY A 265 15.42 0.24 0.12
C GLY A 265 14.90 -1.03 -0.57
N ALA A 266 15.28 -1.26 -1.83
CA ALA A 266 14.73 -2.31 -2.70
C ALA A 266 15.76 -3.39 -3.09
N LYS A 267 16.83 -3.55 -2.31
CA LYS A 267 17.93 -4.48 -2.60
C LYS A 267 17.53 -5.96 -2.65
N LYS A 268 16.47 -6.35 -1.93
CA LYS A 268 15.96 -7.72 -1.87
C LYS A 268 14.57 -7.79 -2.48
N THR A 269 14.25 -8.89 -3.16
CA THR A 269 12.97 -9.06 -3.85
C THR A 269 11.78 -8.81 -2.94
N GLU A 270 11.80 -9.30 -1.69
CA GLU A 270 10.69 -9.11 -0.76
C GLU A 270 10.49 -7.64 -0.36
N LEU A 271 11.57 -6.86 -0.29
CA LEU A 271 11.48 -5.41 -0.02
C LEU A 271 10.84 -4.67 -1.20
N PHE A 272 11.16 -5.06 -2.43
CA PHE A 272 10.61 -4.41 -3.62
C PHE A 272 9.19 -4.89 -3.97
N MET A 273 8.98 -6.21 -4.03
CA MET A 273 7.74 -6.84 -4.49
C MET A 273 6.68 -6.96 -3.40
N GLY A 274 7.08 -6.84 -2.12
CA GLY A 274 6.22 -7.12 -0.98
C GLY A 274 6.33 -8.56 -0.48
N CYS A 275 5.67 -8.79 0.65
CA CYS A 275 5.81 -10.03 1.39
C CYS A 275 5.11 -11.24 0.75
N LYS A 276 5.54 -12.44 1.13
CA LYS A 276 5.04 -13.70 0.58
C LYS A 276 3.64 -14.03 1.12
N LEU A 277 2.62 -13.90 0.27
CA LEU A 277 1.26 -14.33 0.58
C LEU A 277 1.08 -15.81 0.21
N ARG A 278 0.69 -16.63 1.17
CA ARG A 278 0.43 -18.07 0.99
C ARG A 278 -1.05 -18.39 1.11
N SER A 279 -1.45 -19.54 0.59
CA SER A 279 -2.84 -20.02 0.71
C SER A 279 -3.27 -20.21 2.16
N GLY A 280 -4.49 -19.77 2.47
CA GLY A 280 -5.12 -19.93 3.78
C GLY A 280 -4.84 -18.80 4.76
N VAL A 281 -5.54 -18.82 5.91
CA VAL A 281 -5.46 -17.76 6.94
C VAL A 281 -4.07 -17.67 7.55
N GLU A 282 -3.41 -18.81 7.80
CA GLU A 282 -2.04 -18.86 8.33
C GLU A 282 -1.00 -18.33 7.33
N GLY A 283 -1.35 -18.31 6.04
CA GLY A 283 -0.52 -17.81 4.95
C GLY A 283 -0.65 -16.31 4.70
N TRP A 284 -1.51 -15.63 5.45
CA TRP A 284 -1.77 -14.21 5.28
C TRP A 284 -0.50 -13.37 5.48
N CYS A 285 -0.39 -12.31 4.68
CA CYS A 285 0.66 -11.34 4.85
C CYS A 285 0.16 -9.92 4.55
N ASP A 286 0.74 -8.96 5.26
CA ASP A 286 0.54 -7.53 5.08
C ASP A 286 1.90 -6.82 5.22
N GLY A 287 2.52 -6.62 4.07
CA GLY A 287 3.84 -6.02 3.92
C GLY A 287 4.01 -5.57 2.48
N PRO A 288 3.57 -4.35 2.13
CA PRO A 288 3.76 -3.81 0.80
C PRO A 288 5.24 -3.69 0.47
N GLY A 289 5.56 -3.80 -0.81
CA GLY A 289 6.89 -3.47 -1.31
C GLY A 289 7.16 -1.97 -1.29
N THR A 290 8.41 -1.57 -1.53
CA THR A 290 8.87 -0.18 -1.53
C THR A 290 7.96 0.72 -2.37
N ILE A 291 7.77 0.38 -3.64
CA ILE A 291 6.96 1.16 -4.59
C ILE A 291 5.48 1.17 -4.22
N GLU A 292 4.93 0.04 -3.77
CA GLU A 292 3.52 -0.04 -3.33
C GLU A 292 3.27 0.85 -2.11
N ALA A 293 4.20 0.87 -1.15
CA ALA A 293 4.13 1.74 0.02
C ALA A 293 4.15 3.21 -0.42
N ALA A 294 5.13 3.60 -1.24
CA ALA A 294 5.20 4.91 -1.89
C ALA A 294 6.21 4.86 -3.05
N PRO A 295 5.96 5.55 -4.18
CA PRO A 295 4.97 6.60 -4.34
C PRO A 295 3.57 6.14 -4.76
N HIS A 296 3.30 4.83 -4.89
CA HIS A 296 1.98 4.34 -5.29
C HIS A 296 0.84 4.86 -4.39
N ASN A 297 0.87 4.56 -3.09
CA ASN A 297 -0.21 4.98 -2.18
C ASN A 297 -0.27 6.50 -1.97
N THR A 298 0.89 7.17 -2.01
CA THR A 298 0.94 8.63 -1.86
C THR A 298 0.36 9.34 -3.08
N LEU A 299 0.63 8.87 -4.31
CA LEU A 299 0.02 9.43 -5.51
C LEU A 299 -1.47 9.13 -5.64
N HIS A 300 -1.93 7.96 -5.19
CA HIS A 300 -3.38 7.71 -5.02
C HIS A 300 -4.03 8.78 -4.14
N SER A 301 -3.41 9.06 -2.99
CA SER A 301 -3.90 10.07 -2.04
C SER A 301 -3.79 11.49 -2.59
N TRP A 302 -2.71 11.79 -3.33
CA TRP A 302 -2.47 13.08 -3.95
C TRP A 302 -3.51 13.39 -5.03
N VAL A 303 -3.87 12.42 -5.88
CA VAL A 303 -4.91 12.65 -6.91
C VAL A 303 -6.32 12.66 -6.29
N GLY A 304 -6.59 11.82 -5.28
CA GLY A 304 -7.93 11.64 -4.71
C GLY A 304 -8.52 12.89 -4.05
N ASN A 305 -9.80 13.17 -4.31
CA ASN A 305 -10.47 14.37 -3.83
C ASN A 305 -10.58 14.40 -2.30
N ARG A 306 -9.82 15.29 -1.64
CA ARG A 306 -9.79 15.43 -0.16
C ARG A 306 -11.14 15.74 0.49
N TYR A 307 -12.13 16.20 -0.26
CA TYR A 307 -13.47 16.49 0.26
C TYR A 307 -14.38 15.26 0.28
N ASN A 308 -14.00 14.19 -0.41
CA ASN A 308 -14.70 12.93 -0.35
C ASN A 308 -14.30 12.15 0.90
N PRO A 309 -15.22 11.38 1.53
CA PRO A 309 -14.96 10.82 2.86
C PRO A 309 -13.84 9.77 2.90
N GLU A 310 -13.56 9.11 1.78
CA GLU A 310 -12.44 8.18 1.60
C GLU A 310 -11.47 8.65 0.50
N ARG A 311 -11.57 9.93 0.09
CA ARG A 311 -10.79 10.54 -0.98
C ARG A 311 -11.00 9.92 -2.36
N GLU A 312 -12.23 9.48 -2.65
CA GLU A 312 -12.58 8.97 -3.98
C GLU A 312 -12.25 10.00 -5.08
N ASN A 313 -11.90 9.58 -6.30
CA ASN A 313 -11.72 8.19 -6.72
C ASN A 313 -10.34 7.63 -6.37
N MET A 314 -9.26 8.22 -6.87
CA MET A 314 -7.89 7.69 -6.73
C MET A 314 -7.45 7.41 -5.29
N GLY A 315 -7.97 8.12 -4.29
CA GLY A 315 -7.56 7.94 -2.89
C GLY A 315 -8.10 6.68 -2.19
N ALA A 316 -8.98 5.90 -2.82
CA ALA A 316 -9.54 4.67 -2.25
C ALA A 316 -9.53 3.50 -3.24
N PHE A 317 -9.10 2.31 -2.78
CA PHE A 317 -8.96 1.16 -3.68
C PHE A 317 -10.27 0.75 -4.38
N TYR A 318 -11.44 0.89 -3.76
CA TYR A 318 -12.69 0.45 -4.41
C TYR A 318 -13.12 1.36 -5.57
N SER A 319 -12.58 2.58 -5.64
CA SER A 319 -13.00 3.60 -6.60
C SER A 319 -11.86 4.09 -7.49
N ALA A 320 -10.59 3.82 -7.16
CA ALA A 320 -9.43 4.37 -7.88
C ALA A 320 -9.49 4.18 -9.40
N ALA A 321 -9.81 2.96 -9.88
CA ALA A 321 -9.88 2.65 -11.31
C ALA A 321 -11.10 3.26 -12.04
N ARG A 322 -11.92 4.08 -11.36
CA ARG A 322 -12.97 4.92 -11.97
C ARG A 322 -12.40 6.22 -12.55
N ASP A 323 -11.11 6.47 -12.36
CA ASP A 323 -10.37 7.56 -12.98
C ASP A 323 -9.38 6.99 -14.00
N GLU A 324 -9.40 7.46 -15.25
CA GLU A 324 -8.50 6.96 -16.30
C GLU A 324 -7.01 7.20 -16.00
N VAL A 325 -6.67 8.18 -15.15
CA VAL A 325 -5.27 8.41 -14.73
C VAL A 325 -4.73 7.23 -13.92
N PHE A 326 -5.60 6.41 -13.31
CA PHE A 326 -5.24 5.15 -12.66
C PHE A 326 -4.39 4.27 -13.60
N PHE A 327 -4.82 4.12 -14.85
CA PHE A 327 -4.17 3.23 -15.81
C PHE A 327 -2.79 3.75 -16.21
N ALA A 328 -2.60 5.07 -16.35
CA ALA A 328 -1.27 5.65 -16.58
C ALA A 328 -0.37 5.59 -15.35
N HIS A 329 -0.91 5.82 -14.16
CA HIS A 329 -0.17 5.66 -12.91
C HIS A 329 0.36 4.21 -12.79
N HIS A 330 -0.52 3.23 -12.92
CA HIS A 330 -0.17 1.80 -12.86
C HIS A 330 0.66 1.32 -14.05
N SER A 331 0.56 1.97 -15.20
CA SER A 331 1.48 1.76 -16.32
C SER A 331 2.91 2.15 -15.95
N ASN A 332 3.12 3.23 -15.16
CA ASN A 332 4.46 3.55 -14.67
C ASN A 332 4.91 2.64 -13.52
N ILE A 333 4.00 2.17 -12.66
CA ILE A 333 4.31 1.14 -11.65
C ILE A 333 4.79 -0.16 -12.33
N ASP A 334 4.13 -0.57 -13.42
CA ASP A 334 4.56 -1.71 -14.23
C ASP A 334 5.92 -1.48 -14.91
N ARG A 335 6.18 -0.24 -15.36
CA ARG A 335 7.50 0.18 -15.85
C ARG A 335 8.57 0.06 -14.77
N MET A 336 8.29 0.51 -13.54
CA MET A 336 9.23 0.41 -12.40
C MET A 336 9.63 -1.04 -12.13
N TRP A 337 8.71 -1.99 -12.20
CA TRP A 337 9.08 -3.40 -12.09
C TRP A 337 10.06 -3.83 -13.19
N THR A 338 9.83 -3.42 -14.43
CA THR A 338 10.75 -3.71 -15.55
C THR A 338 12.12 -3.07 -15.35
N VAL A 339 12.19 -1.84 -14.84
CA VAL A 339 13.44 -1.14 -14.52
C VAL A 339 14.18 -1.84 -13.38
N TRP A 340 13.49 -2.16 -12.29
CA TRP A 340 14.08 -2.85 -11.13
C TRP A 340 14.70 -4.19 -11.53
N LYS A 341 14.00 -4.99 -12.36
CA LYS A 341 14.55 -6.25 -12.90
C LYS A 341 15.87 -6.05 -13.63
N LYS A 342 15.94 -5.06 -14.54
CA LYS A 342 17.16 -4.74 -15.30
C LYS A 342 18.31 -4.34 -14.36
N LEU A 343 18.03 -3.50 -13.35
CA LEU A 343 19.01 -3.09 -12.35
C LEU A 343 19.53 -4.26 -11.49
N HIS A 344 18.73 -5.30 -11.33
CA HIS A 344 19.08 -6.52 -10.58
C HIS A 344 19.55 -7.67 -11.49
N GLY A 345 19.93 -7.37 -12.73
CA GLY A 345 20.51 -8.31 -13.68
C GLY A 345 19.54 -9.35 -14.23
N ASP A 346 18.24 -9.00 -14.30
CA ASP A 346 17.16 -9.84 -14.83
C ASP A 346 17.04 -11.22 -14.16
N LYS A 347 17.49 -11.32 -12.90
CA LYS A 347 17.31 -12.52 -12.09
C LYS A 347 15.81 -12.75 -11.83
N PRO A 348 15.34 -14.01 -11.80
CA PRO A 348 13.96 -14.30 -11.42
C PRO A 348 13.63 -13.74 -10.03
N GLU A 349 12.51 -13.05 -9.91
CA GLU A 349 12.07 -12.39 -8.69
C GLU A 349 11.80 -13.45 -7.61
N PHE A 350 10.92 -14.39 -7.94
CA PHE A 350 10.63 -15.56 -7.15
C PHE A 350 10.63 -16.80 -8.05
N VAL A 351 11.27 -17.86 -7.57
CA VAL A 351 11.23 -19.19 -8.21
C VAL A 351 10.16 -20.10 -7.57
N ASP A 352 9.36 -19.52 -6.67
CA ASP A 352 8.34 -20.22 -5.92
C ASP A 352 7.19 -20.66 -6.82
N GLN A 353 6.93 -21.97 -6.86
CA GLN A 353 5.88 -22.53 -7.71
C GLN A 353 4.48 -22.09 -7.28
N GLU A 354 4.25 -21.82 -5.99
CA GLU A 354 2.97 -21.30 -5.51
C GLU A 354 2.69 -19.92 -6.08
N TRP A 355 3.71 -19.04 -6.09
CA TRP A 355 3.61 -17.72 -6.68
C TRP A 355 3.45 -17.79 -8.19
N LEU A 356 4.32 -18.52 -8.88
CA LEU A 356 4.32 -18.64 -10.35
C LEU A 356 3.02 -19.20 -10.91
N GLU A 357 2.41 -20.15 -10.21
CA GLU A 357 1.16 -20.79 -10.62
C GLU A 357 -0.09 -20.10 -10.06
N SER A 358 0.04 -19.03 -9.27
CA SER A 358 -1.12 -18.26 -8.80
C SER A 358 -1.84 -17.62 -9.98
N GLU A 359 -3.17 -17.64 -9.93
CA GLU A 359 -4.05 -17.38 -11.07
C GLU A 359 -4.94 -16.15 -10.83
N PHE A 360 -5.08 -15.33 -11.88
CA PHE A 360 -6.03 -14.23 -11.95
C PHE A 360 -7.01 -14.44 -13.10
N THR A 361 -8.16 -13.77 -13.03
CA THR A 361 -9.20 -13.90 -14.05
C THR A 361 -9.62 -12.53 -14.57
N PHE A 362 -9.62 -12.37 -15.89
CA PHE A 362 -10.00 -11.15 -16.60
C PHE A 362 -10.77 -11.48 -17.89
N TYR A 363 -11.62 -10.57 -18.36
CA TYR A 363 -12.17 -10.66 -19.72
C TYR A 363 -11.14 -10.12 -20.72
N ASP A 364 -10.87 -10.86 -21.80
CA ASP A 364 -10.08 -10.37 -22.93
C ASP A 364 -10.90 -9.45 -23.85
N GLU A 365 -10.25 -8.83 -24.84
CA GLU A 365 -10.90 -7.91 -25.78
C GLU A 365 -11.98 -8.55 -26.68
N ASN A 366 -12.14 -9.88 -26.64
CA ASN A 366 -13.16 -10.62 -27.37
C ASN A 366 -14.26 -11.15 -26.44
N VAL A 367 -14.37 -10.58 -25.23
CA VAL A 367 -15.42 -10.89 -24.24
C VAL A 367 -15.30 -12.35 -23.76
N ARG A 368 -14.08 -12.90 -23.71
CA ARG A 368 -13.82 -14.25 -23.18
C ARG A 368 -13.17 -14.16 -21.81
N LEU A 369 -13.67 -14.94 -20.87
CA LEU A 369 -13.10 -15.02 -19.53
C LEU A 369 -11.79 -15.84 -19.58
N ARG A 370 -10.66 -15.19 -19.31
CA ARG A 370 -9.32 -15.76 -19.35
C ARG A 370 -8.73 -15.92 -17.96
N ARG A 371 -8.15 -17.09 -17.73
CA ARG A 371 -7.28 -17.40 -16.60
C ARG A 371 -5.83 -17.10 -17.00
N ILE A 372 -5.20 -16.15 -16.34
CA ILE A 372 -3.79 -15.82 -16.52
C ILE A 372 -3.01 -16.14 -15.25
N LYS A 373 -1.79 -16.67 -15.39
CA LYS A 373 -0.91 -16.97 -14.25
C LYS A 373 0.15 -15.91 -14.07
N VAL A 374 0.68 -15.80 -12.86
CA VAL A 374 1.82 -14.90 -12.57
C VAL A 374 3.01 -15.17 -13.51
N ARG A 375 3.34 -16.44 -13.77
CA ARG A 375 4.42 -16.81 -14.70
C ARG A 375 4.21 -16.27 -16.12
N ASP A 376 2.97 -16.07 -16.54
CA ASP A 376 2.64 -15.62 -17.91
C ASP A 376 2.91 -14.12 -18.10
N VAL A 377 3.05 -13.36 -17.00
CA VAL A 377 3.27 -11.91 -17.04
C VAL A 377 4.70 -11.47 -16.71
N LEU A 378 5.62 -12.41 -16.50
CA LEU A 378 7.01 -12.08 -16.14
C LEU A 378 7.84 -11.50 -17.29
N ASN A 379 7.46 -11.84 -18.53
CA ASN A 379 8.15 -11.42 -19.74
C ASN A 379 7.21 -10.58 -20.62
N ILE A 380 7.42 -9.26 -20.60
CA ILE A 380 6.61 -8.28 -21.33
C ILE A 380 6.76 -8.38 -22.86
N ASP A 381 7.88 -8.92 -23.37
CA ASP A 381 8.08 -9.14 -24.80
C ASP A 381 7.11 -10.21 -25.33
N LYS A 382 6.82 -11.25 -24.53
CA LYS A 382 5.80 -12.25 -24.87
C LYS A 382 4.38 -11.68 -24.83
N LEU A 383 4.16 -10.65 -24.00
CA LEU A 383 2.92 -9.88 -23.95
C LEU A 383 2.84 -8.79 -25.05
N ARG A 384 3.88 -8.69 -25.90
CA ARG A 384 3.94 -7.78 -27.05
C ARG A 384 3.72 -6.32 -26.67
N TYR A 385 4.37 -5.89 -25.59
CA TYR A 385 4.50 -4.47 -25.28
C TYR A 385 5.87 -4.15 -24.67
N ARG A 386 6.28 -2.90 -24.79
CA ARG A 386 7.47 -2.32 -24.18
C ARG A 386 7.19 -0.90 -23.71
N TYR A 387 8.14 -0.35 -22.98
CA TYR A 387 8.19 1.06 -22.62
C TYR A 387 9.19 1.78 -23.51
N GLU A 388 8.89 3.03 -23.86
CA GLU A 388 9.87 3.96 -24.36
C GLU A 388 10.98 4.15 -23.31
N ASP A 389 12.23 4.03 -23.73
CA ASP A 389 13.37 4.26 -22.85
C ASP A 389 13.53 5.77 -22.66
N ILE A 390 13.54 6.21 -21.39
CA ILE A 390 13.72 7.60 -20.99
C ILE A 390 14.82 7.70 -19.94
N ASP A 391 15.41 8.88 -19.81
CA ASP A 391 16.43 9.15 -18.80
C ASP A 391 15.85 8.96 -17.38
N MET A 392 16.69 8.46 -16.47
CA MET A 392 16.31 8.17 -15.08
C MET A 392 17.23 8.93 -14.13
N PRO A 393 17.04 10.26 -13.96
CA PRO A 393 17.93 11.11 -13.18
C PRO A 393 18.01 10.71 -11.69
N TRP A 394 16.99 10.04 -11.17
CA TRP A 394 16.98 9.51 -9.80
C TRP A 394 18.08 8.46 -9.55
N LEU A 395 18.64 7.81 -10.58
CA LEU A 395 19.79 6.91 -10.42
C LEU A 395 21.02 7.62 -9.83
N ALA A 396 21.15 8.92 -10.08
CA ALA A 396 22.23 9.75 -9.56
C ALA A 396 21.86 10.51 -8.27
N ALA A 397 20.63 10.35 -7.77
CA ALA A 397 20.08 11.14 -6.66
C ALA A 397 20.30 10.49 -5.28
N ARG A 398 21.45 9.82 -5.07
CA ARG A 398 21.79 9.21 -3.77
C ARG A 398 21.83 10.29 -2.68
N PRO A 399 21.00 10.19 -1.61
CA PRO A 399 21.00 11.14 -0.51
C PRO A 399 22.34 11.19 0.23
N LYS A 400 22.68 12.36 0.79
CA LYS A 400 23.87 12.54 1.64
C LYS A 400 23.47 12.69 3.11
N PRO A 401 24.35 12.34 4.06
CA PRO A 401 24.11 12.60 5.47
C PRO A 401 23.78 14.09 5.70
N SER A 402 22.72 14.35 6.48
CA SER A 402 22.30 15.73 6.80
C SER A 402 23.39 16.50 7.57
N VAL A 403 24.15 15.78 8.39
CA VAL A 403 25.29 16.27 9.15
C VAL A 403 26.46 15.31 8.91
N HIS A 404 27.69 15.82 8.98
CA HIS A 404 28.87 14.97 8.86
C HIS A 404 28.84 13.81 9.88
N PRO A 405 29.01 12.54 9.47
CA PRO A 405 28.84 11.36 10.33
C PRO A 405 29.54 11.42 11.69
N LYS A 406 30.81 11.83 11.71
CA LYS A 406 31.57 12.04 12.97
C LYS A 406 30.90 13.00 13.96
N ILE A 407 30.39 14.13 13.47
CA ILE A 407 29.69 15.13 14.31
C ILE A 407 28.37 14.53 14.80
N ALA A 408 27.63 13.87 13.91
CA ALA A 408 26.38 13.21 14.28
C ALA A 408 26.61 12.17 15.38
N ARG A 409 27.64 11.32 15.24
CA ARG A 409 28.02 10.30 16.23
C ARG A 409 28.35 10.92 17.59
N ASP A 410 29.09 12.03 17.63
CA ASP A 410 29.44 12.72 18.88
C ASP A 410 28.20 13.32 19.58
N ILE A 411 27.22 13.81 18.81
CA ILE A 411 25.94 14.30 19.33
C ILE A 411 25.12 13.12 19.87
N LEU A 412 24.98 12.05 19.09
CA LEU A 412 24.20 10.86 19.46
C LEU A 412 24.76 10.16 20.70
N LYS A 413 26.08 10.11 20.88
CA LYS A 413 26.72 9.58 22.10
C LYS A 413 26.39 10.39 23.35
N LYS A 414 26.15 11.69 23.20
CA LYS A 414 25.76 12.59 24.29
C LYS A 414 24.25 12.59 24.55
N ARG A 415 23.46 11.91 23.70
CA ARG A 415 22.00 11.79 23.83
C ARG A 415 21.65 10.88 25.02
N ASN A 416 21.77 11.44 26.23
CA ASN A 416 21.38 10.85 27.50
C ASN A 416 20.49 11.87 28.24
N GLY A 417 19.19 11.94 27.94
CA GLY A 417 18.27 12.90 28.58
C GLY A 417 16.81 12.79 28.09
N GLU A 418 15.88 13.28 28.91
CA GLU A 418 14.41 13.19 28.83
C GLU A 418 13.79 13.10 27.42
N GLY A 419 12.87 12.15 27.22
CA GLY A 419 12.17 11.90 25.94
C GLY A 419 12.67 10.69 25.14
N VAL A 420 13.78 10.07 25.57
CA VAL A 420 14.25 8.78 25.07
C VAL A 420 13.37 7.65 25.62
N LEU A 421 12.55 7.01 24.76
CA LEU A 421 11.82 5.81 25.15
C LEU A 421 12.76 4.60 25.09
N ARG A 422 12.78 3.82 26.19
CA ARG A 422 13.41 2.50 26.24
C ARG A 422 12.43 1.45 25.73
N MET A 423 12.95 0.34 25.21
CA MET A 423 12.14 -0.79 24.73
C MET A 423 11.07 -1.21 25.77
N PRO A 424 9.90 -1.73 25.36
CA PRO A 424 8.84 -2.13 26.28
C PRO A 424 9.36 -3.13 27.33
N GLY A 425 9.63 -2.64 28.55
CA GLY A 425 10.27 -3.42 29.63
C GLY A 425 11.04 -2.60 30.67
N GLU A 426 11.57 -1.41 30.34
CA GLU A 426 12.42 -0.61 31.26
C GLU A 426 12.02 0.88 31.42
N THR A 427 10.73 1.17 31.68
CA THR A 427 10.08 2.50 31.97
C THR A 427 9.95 3.45 30.75
N ASP A 428 8.79 4.05 30.42
CA ASP A 428 7.74 4.75 31.17
C ASP A 428 6.32 4.28 30.75
N ARG A 429 5.47 3.90 31.70
CA ARG A 429 4.11 3.36 31.44
C ARG A 429 3.12 4.42 30.97
N SER A 430 3.47 5.71 31.02
CA SER A 430 2.57 6.81 30.68
C SER A 430 2.25 6.91 29.17
N GLN A 431 3.11 6.40 28.29
CA GLN A 431 2.96 6.47 26.83
C GLN A 431 2.61 5.13 26.17
N LEU A 432 2.60 4.05 26.95
CA LEU A 432 2.12 2.76 26.50
C LEU A 432 0.60 2.77 26.64
N SER A 433 -0.10 2.34 25.60
CA SER A 433 -1.50 1.95 25.75
C SER A 433 -1.62 0.82 26.78
N GLU A 434 -2.84 0.56 27.28
CA GLU A 434 -3.15 -0.56 28.18
C GLU A 434 -2.59 -1.92 27.71
N TYR A 435 -2.30 -2.03 26.41
CA TYR A 435 -1.81 -3.23 25.72
C TYR A 435 -0.29 -3.26 25.45
N GLY A 436 0.49 -2.25 25.86
CA GLY A 436 1.95 -2.25 25.68
C GLY A 436 2.45 -1.78 24.30
N SER A 437 1.61 -1.09 23.51
CA SER A 437 1.97 -0.48 22.22
C SER A 437 2.12 1.05 22.34
N TRP A 438 2.96 1.66 21.51
CA TRP A 438 3.09 3.11 21.36
C TRP A 438 2.02 3.67 20.42
N THR A 439 1.35 4.76 20.80
CA THR A 439 0.51 5.52 19.86
C THR A 439 1.39 6.52 19.10
N LEU A 440 1.28 6.61 17.78
CA LEU A 440 2.08 7.54 16.96
C LEU A 440 1.42 8.92 16.85
N ASP A 441 0.97 9.49 17.98
CA ASP A 441 0.41 10.86 18.02
C ASP A 441 1.48 11.96 17.98
N LYS A 442 2.75 11.59 18.18
CA LYS A 442 3.94 12.46 18.12
C LYS A 442 5.15 11.67 17.63
N THR A 443 6.24 12.39 17.36
CA THR A 443 7.54 11.78 17.04
C THR A 443 8.04 10.92 18.20
N ILE A 444 8.48 9.70 17.88
CA ILE A 444 9.04 8.75 18.84
C ILE A 444 10.46 8.42 18.43
N THR A 445 11.40 8.52 19.37
CA THR A 445 12.80 8.11 19.15
C THR A 445 13.19 7.02 20.14
N VAL A 446 13.70 5.90 19.64
CA VAL A 446 14.10 4.72 20.39
C VAL A 446 15.52 4.29 20.03
N ARG A 447 16.29 3.84 21.01
CA ARG A 447 17.59 3.20 20.78
C ARG A 447 17.39 1.70 20.52
N VAL A 448 17.94 1.20 19.42
CA VAL A 448 17.80 -0.19 18.98
C VAL A 448 19.18 -0.84 18.86
N ASP A 449 19.38 -1.93 19.58
CA ASP A 449 20.63 -2.68 19.55
C ASP A 449 20.76 -3.46 18.24
N ARG A 450 21.99 -3.53 17.73
CA ARG A 450 22.33 -4.24 16.49
C ARG A 450 22.91 -5.61 16.81
N PRO A 451 22.31 -6.72 16.33
CA PRO A 451 22.79 -8.06 16.65
C PRO A 451 24.18 -8.36 16.08
N ARG A 452 24.56 -7.74 14.96
CA ARG A 452 25.88 -7.88 14.32
C ARG A 452 26.38 -6.50 13.87
N ILE A 453 27.66 -6.25 14.11
CA ILE A 453 28.40 -5.06 13.67
C ILE A 453 29.57 -5.47 12.77
N ASN A 454 30.17 -4.53 12.03
CA ASN A 454 31.37 -4.78 11.21
C ASN A 454 31.24 -5.95 10.22
N ARG A 455 30.08 -6.04 9.59
CA ARG A 455 29.79 -7.06 8.56
C ARG A 455 30.70 -6.84 7.35
N THR A 456 31.26 -7.93 6.85
CA THR A 456 32.07 -7.93 5.63
C THR A 456 31.24 -7.56 4.39
N GLY A 457 31.89 -7.12 3.31
CA GLY A 457 31.21 -6.82 2.05
C GLY A 457 30.40 -8.00 1.51
N GLN A 458 30.96 -9.22 1.62
CA GLN A 458 30.25 -10.44 1.22
C GLN A 458 29.00 -10.70 2.06
N GLU A 459 29.08 -10.56 3.38
CA GLU A 459 27.91 -10.72 4.25
C GLU A 459 26.81 -9.71 3.89
N LYS A 460 27.18 -8.45 3.62
CA LYS A 460 26.24 -7.40 3.22
C LYS A 460 25.58 -7.66 1.87
N GLU A 461 26.26 -8.33 0.94
CA GLU A 461 25.69 -8.74 -0.35
C GLU A 461 24.73 -9.93 -0.20
N GLU A 462 25.12 -10.92 0.61
CA GLU A 462 24.31 -12.12 0.86
C GLU A 462 23.08 -11.82 1.73
N GLU A 463 23.21 -10.96 2.73
CA GLU A 463 22.16 -10.63 3.71
C GLU A 463 21.98 -9.12 3.85
N GLU A 464 20.76 -8.64 3.65
CA GLU A 464 20.40 -7.25 3.95
C GLU A 464 20.09 -7.13 5.45
N GLU A 465 20.66 -6.11 6.11
CA GLU A 465 20.26 -5.70 7.45
C GLU A 465 18.93 -4.94 7.36
N ILE A 466 17.92 -5.41 8.10
CA ILE A 466 16.55 -4.91 8.02
C ILE A 466 16.16 -4.26 9.33
N LEU A 467 15.64 -3.04 9.27
CA LEU A 467 14.86 -2.45 10.35
C LEU A 467 13.41 -2.93 10.24
N LEU A 468 12.93 -3.64 11.27
CA LEU A 468 11.56 -4.11 11.37
C LEU A 468 10.78 -3.25 12.37
N VAL A 469 9.78 -2.51 11.88
CA VAL A 469 8.73 -1.92 12.71
C VAL A 469 7.57 -2.91 12.74
N TYR A 470 7.26 -3.46 13.91
CA TYR A 470 6.30 -4.57 14.04
C TYR A 470 5.09 -4.22 14.89
N GLY A 471 4.01 -4.95 14.64
CA GLY A 471 2.77 -4.75 15.39
C GLY A 471 2.13 -3.41 15.07
N ILE A 472 2.13 -3.02 13.79
CA ILE A 472 1.48 -1.80 13.33
C ILE A 472 -0.02 -2.07 13.27
N ASP A 473 -0.80 -1.41 14.12
CA ASP A 473 -2.26 -1.49 14.13
C ASP A 473 -2.85 -0.14 13.73
N THR A 474 -3.53 -0.09 12.60
CA THR A 474 -4.23 1.12 12.12
C THR A 474 -5.71 1.03 12.49
N LYS A 475 -6.23 2.07 13.14
CA LYS A 475 -7.64 2.18 13.51
C LYS A 475 -8.47 2.26 12.24
N ARG A 476 -9.17 1.17 11.92
CA ARG A 476 -9.87 0.96 10.65
C ARG A 476 -8.87 1.05 9.48
N SER A 477 -9.37 1.19 8.27
CA SER A 477 -8.57 1.30 7.05
C SER A 477 -8.18 2.76 6.73
N ARG A 478 -8.20 3.66 7.73
CA ARG A 478 -7.89 5.09 7.57
C ARG A 478 -6.53 5.33 6.92
N PHE A 479 -6.42 6.42 6.16
CA PHE A 479 -5.12 6.89 5.70
C PHE A 479 -4.19 7.17 6.88
N VAL A 480 -3.02 6.52 6.87
CA VAL A 480 -1.96 6.66 7.87
C VAL A 480 -0.65 6.79 7.14
N LYS A 481 0.15 7.78 7.53
CA LYS A 481 1.55 7.90 7.11
C LYS A 481 2.46 8.21 8.28
N PHE A 482 3.58 7.51 8.34
CA PHE A 482 4.72 7.91 9.15
C PHE A 482 6.02 7.53 8.46
N ASP A 483 7.05 8.34 8.69
CA ASP A 483 8.38 8.11 8.15
C ASP A 483 9.31 7.58 9.23
N VAL A 484 10.32 6.85 8.79
CA VAL A 484 11.32 6.25 9.67
C VAL A 484 12.68 6.82 9.31
N PHE A 485 13.35 7.36 10.32
CA PHE A 485 14.71 7.87 10.19
C PHE A 485 15.65 7.17 11.14
N ILE A 486 16.93 7.09 10.77
CA ILE A 486 18.00 6.48 11.56
C ILE A 486 19.07 7.53 11.83
N ASN A 487 19.50 7.60 13.10
CA ASN A 487 20.59 8.45 13.56
C ASN A 487 20.41 9.96 13.27
N VAL A 488 19.16 10.43 13.22
CA VAL A 488 18.88 11.87 13.10
C VAL A 488 19.37 12.62 14.33
N VAL A 489 20.06 13.72 14.07
CA VAL A 489 20.51 14.70 15.08
C VAL A 489 19.79 16.04 14.98
N ASP A 490 19.30 16.41 13.80
CA ASP A 490 18.51 17.60 13.56
C ASP A 490 17.11 17.23 13.07
N GLU A 491 16.15 17.23 14.00
CA GLU A 491 14.75 16.89 13.71
C GLU A 491 14.02 18.01 12.94
N THR A 492 14.66 19.15 12.66
CA THR A 492 14.08 20.23 11.84
C THR A 492 14.25 19.99 10.33
N VAL A 493 15.16 19.09 9.92
CA VAL A 493 15.52 18.85 8.50
C VAL A 493 15.18 17.41 8.08
N LEU A 494 13.95 16.98 8.37
CA LEU A 494 13.45 15.63 8.07
C LEU A 494 12.83 15.56 6.67
N SER A 495 13.62 15.14 5.68
CA SER A 495 13.21 14.98 4.28
C SER A 495 13.84 13.72 3.67
N PRO A 496 13.23 13.11 2.65
CA PRO A 496 13.82 12.03 1.86
C PRO A 496 15.20 12.34 1.24
N LYS A 497 15.60 13.62 1.16
CA LYS A 497 16.95 14.03 0.73
C LYS A 497 18.04 13.80 1.77
N SER A 498 17.67 13.51 3.01
CA SER A 498 18.64 13.16 4.04
C SER A 498 18.92 11.65 4.00
N ARG A 499 20.19 11.27 4.18
CA ARG A 499 20.56 9.84 4.18
C ARG A 499 19.89 9.08 5.32
N GLU A 500 19.60 9.77 6.41
CA GLU A 500 18.93 9.28 7.61
C GLU A 500 17.52 8.73 7.30
N PHE A 501 16.88 9.11 6.19
CA PHE A 501 15.60 8.55 5.77
C PHE A 501 15.75 7.05 5.43
N ALA A 502 15.12 6.20 6.24
CA ALA A 502 15.15 4.75 6.11
C ALA A 502 13.91 4.19 5.37
N GLY A 503 12.84 4.98 5.26
CA GLY A 503 11.64 4.61 4.51
C GLY A 503 10.37 5.16 5.13
N THR A 504 9.24 4.76 4.54
CA THR A 504 7.91 5.27 4.91
C THR A 504 6.91 4.13 5.04
N PHE A 505 5.97 4.29 5.96
CA PHE A 505 4.76 3.48 6.03
C PHE A 505 3.60 4.31 5.50
N VAL A 506 2.84 3.74 4.57
CA VAL A 506 1.58 4.31 4.10
C VAL A 506 0.51 3.23 4.12
N ASN A 507 -0.58 3.52 4.80
CA ASN A 507 -1.83 2.77 4.70
C ASN A 507 -2.81 3.61 3.88
N LEU A 508 -3.25 3.10 2.73
CA LEU A 508 -4.33 3.73 1.96
C LEU A 508 -5.70 3.29 2.49
N HIS A 509 -6.72 4.12 2.24
CA HIS A 509 -8.11 3.74 2.40
C HIS A 509 -8.42 2.45 1.65
N HIS A 510 -8.67 1.40 2.41
CA HIS A 510 -9.09 0.11 1.90
C HIS A 510 -10.35 -0.35 2.63
N VAL A 511 -10.83 -1.53 2.29
CA VAL A 511 -12.07 -2.07 2.84
C VAL A 511 -11.73 -3.19 3.82
N SER A 512 -12.35 -3.15 5.00
CA SER A 512 -12.35 -4.23 5.97
C SER A 512 -13.68 -4.98 5.94
N ARG A 513 -13.64 -6.31 6.06
CA ARG A 513 -14.86 -7.10 6.16
C ARG A 513 -15.26 -7.17 7.63
N THR A 514 -16.19 -6.33 8.07
CA THR A 514 -16.95 -6.68 9.28
C THR A 514 -17.85 -7.85 8.91
N LYS A 515 -17.44 -9.09 9.24
CA LYS A 515 -18.39 -10.19 9.29
C LYS A 515 -19.50 -9.76 10.26
N SER A 516 -20.74 -9.78 9.79
CA SER A 516 -21.92 -9.80 10.66
C SER A 516 -21.68 -10.79 11.80
N HIS A 517 -22.04 -10.39 13.01
CA HIS A 517 -21.75 -10.96 14.32
C HIS A 517 -21.89 -12.49 14.57
N ASP A 518 -22.25 -13.32 13.60
CA ASP A 518 -22.76 -14.68 13.86
C ASP A 518 -21.93 -15.87 13.33
N ASP A 519 -20.86 -15.68 12.57
CA ASP A 519 -19.96 -16.78 12.20
C ASP A 519 -18.55 -16.49 12.69
N GLY A 520 -18.06 -17.28 13.65
CA GLY A 520 -16.76 -17.21 14.33
C GLY A 520 -15.51 -17.39 13.44
N GLY A 521 -15.48 -16.75 12.27
CA GLY A 521 -14.34 -16.68 11.38
C GLY A 521 -13.47 -15.47 11.70
N MET A 522 -12.26 -15.77 12.11
CA MET A 522 -11.21 -14.90 12.63
C MET A 522 -10.73 -13.84 11.63
N ASP A 523 -11.38 -12.67 11.60
CA ASP A 523 -10.76 -11.41 11.13
C ASP A 523 -10.05 -10.75 12.33
N SER A 524 -9.29 -11.55 13.09
CA SER A 524 -8.67 -11.10 14.32
C SER A 524 -7.49 -10.20 13.96
N LYS A 525 -7.66 -8.88 14.01
CA LYS A 525 -6.63 -7.89 14.39
C LYS A 525 -5.18 -8.28 14.02
N MET A 526 -4.91 -8.69 12.78
CA MET A 526 -3.55 -9.06 12.39
C MET A 526 -2.83 -7.76 12.08
N LYS A 527 -1.83 -7.45 12.91
CA LYS A 527 -1.06 -6.22 12.82
C LYS A 527 -0.09 -6.30 11.63
N SER A 528 0.07 -5.20 10.92
CA SER A 528 0.99 -5.09 9.80
C SER A 528 2.44 -4.97 10.27
N HIS A 529 3.37 -5.13 9.33
CA HIS A 529 4.81 -4.95 9.56
C HIS A 529 5.41 -4.06 8.47
N LEU A 530 6.38 -3.23 8.84
CA LEU A 530 7.22 -2.49 7.90
C LEU A 530 8.65 -3.01 7.99
N LYS A 531 9.19 -3.46 6.85
CA LYS A 531 10.58 -3.92 6.69
C LYS A 531 11.34 -2.90 5.85
N LEU A 532 12.44 -2.38 6.37
CA LEU A 532 13.26 -1.38 5.69
C LEU A 532 14.69 -1.89 5.55
N GLY A 533 15.24 -1.92 4.33
CA GLY A 533 16.65 -2.22 4.09
C GLY A 533 17.53 -1.05 4.50
N ILE A 534 18.50 -1.28 5.40
CA ILE A 534 19.29 -0.20 6.00
C ILE A 534 20.80 -0.36 5.81
N SER A 535 21.28 -1.38 5.11
CA SER A 535 22.73 -1.64 5.04
C SER A 535 23.52 -0.52 4.35
N GLU A 536 22.99 0.01 3.25
CA GLU A 536 23.60 1.16 2.56
C GLU A 536 23.50 2.43 3.39
N LEU A 537 22.41 2.59 4.14
CA LEU A 537 22.21 3.73 5.01
C LEU A 537 23.24 3.73 6.14
N LEU A 538 23.44 2.59 6.79
CA LEU A 538 24.41 2.46 7.87
C LEU A 538 25.84 2.72 7.39
N GLU A 539 26.18 2.28 6.19
CA GLU A 539 27.49 2.57 5.58
C GLU A 539 27.68 4.07 5.34
N ASP A 540 26.69 4.75 4.75
CA ASP A 540 26.77 6.19 4.47
C ASP A 540 26.78 7.06 5.74
N LEU A 541 26.17 6.58 6.82
CA LEU A 541 26.21 7.23 8.15
C LEU A 541 27.45 6.82 8.97
N GLU A 542 28.36 6.04 8.40
CA GLU A 542 29.52 5.43 9.08
C GLU A 542 29.13 4.66 10.36
N ALA A 543 27.91 4.10 10.43
CA ALA A 543 27.36 3.48 11.64
C ALA A 543 27.60 1.97 11.73
N ASP A 544 28.41 1.39 10.84
CA ASP A 544 28.67 -0.06 10.78
C ASP A 544 29.27 -0.64 12.07
N GLU A 545 30.10 0.16 12.76
CA GLU A 545 30.77 -0.18 14.02
C GLU A 545 29.89 0.04 15.26
N ASP A 546 28.77 0.77 15.12
CA ASP A 546 27.94 1.15 16.24
C ASP A 546 27.12 -0.05 16.73
N ASP A 547 27.19 -0.34 18.04
CA ASP A 547 26.48 -1.44 18.71
C ASP A 547 24.96 -1.27 18.72
N SER A 548 24.50 -0.05 18.45
CA SER A 548 23.12 0.38 18.52
C SER A 548 22.92 1.62 17.67
N ILE A 549 21.68 1.82 17.22
CA ILE A 549 21.28 2.98 16.42
C ILE A 549 20.09 3.67 17.07
N TRP A 550 19.88 4.94 16.71
CA TRP A 550 18.69 5.68 17.08
C TRP A 550 17.68 5.62 15.94
N VAL A 551 16.47 5.16 16.22
CA VAL A 551 15.37 5.07 15.26
C VAL A 551 14.31 6.08 15.64
N THR A 552 13.95 6.95 14.71
CA THR A 552 12.95 8.00 14.89
C THR A 552 11.76 7.75 13.97
N LEU A 553 10.58 7.52 14.56
CA LEU A 553 9.30 7.38 13.88
C LEU A 553 8.59 8.74 13.88
N VAL A 554 8.27 9.26 12.70
CA VAL A 554 7.74 10.62 12.50
C VAL A 554 6.34 10.52 11.89
N PRO A 555 5.26 10.67 12.67
CA PRO A 555 3.91 10.69 12.11
C PRO A 555 3.71 11.91 11.20
N ARG A 556 3.09 11.71 10.03
CA ARG A 556 2.85 12.78 9.04
C ARG A 556 1.36 13.08 8.88
N GLY A 557 1.06 14.34 8.51
CA GLY A 557 -0.30 14.80 8.23
C GLY A 557 -1.28 14.69 9.41
N GLY A 558 -0.80 14.57 10.65
CA GLY A 558 -1.64 14.32 11.83
C GLY A 558 -2.34 12.95 11.85
N THR A 559 -1.93 12.02 10.99
CA THR A 559 -2.63 10.74 10.78
C THR A 559 -2.26 9.67 11.81
N GLY A 560 -1.08 9.78 12.42
CA GLY A 560 -0.53 8.76 13.34
C GLY A 560 -1.32 8.57 14.65
N VAL A 561 -2.21 9.48 15.01
CA VAL A 561 -3.17 9.30 16.13
C VAL A 561 -4.09 8.07 15.96
N ASN A 562 -4.20 7.60 14.71
CA ASN A 562 -4.95 6.41 14.35
C ASN A 562 -4.08 5.15 14.30
N THR A 563 -2.85 5.18 14.82
CA THR A 563 -1.90 4.08 14.65
C THR A 563 -1.17 3.77 15.93
N THR A 564 -1.01 2.48 16.21
CA THR A 564 -0.11 2.01 17.25
C THR A 564 0.98 1.11 16.68
N VAL A 565 2.11 1.05 17.38
CA VAL A 565 3.28 0.22 17.04
C VAL A 565 3.72 -0.53 18.28
N ASP A 566 3.95 -1.84 18.17
CA ASP A 566 4.39 -2.68 19.29
C ASP A 566 5.88 -2.55 19.57
N GLY A 567 6.69 -2.28 18.54
CA GLY A 567 8.10 -2.01 18.71
C GLY A 567 8.90 -1.99 17.42
N VAL A 568 10.22 -1.90 17.59
CA VAL A 568 11.20 -1.83 16.52
C VAL A 568 12.37 -2.75 16.86
N ARG A 569 12.91 -3.46 15.87
CA ARG A 569 14.13 -4.28 16.03
C ARG A 569 14.91 -4.42 14.72
N ILE A 570 16.12 -4.96 14.81
CA ILE A 570 16.94 -5.32 13.65
C ILE A 570 16.84 -6.82 13.38
N ASP A 571 16.49 -7.17 12.14
CA ASP A 571 16.48 -8.53 11.59
C ASP A 571 17.40 -8.58 10.35
N TYR A 572 17.54 -9.76 9.73
CA TYR A 572 18.33 -9.93 8.51
C TYR A 572 17.58 -10.74 7.46
N MET A 573 17.74 -10.35 6.19
CA MET A 573 17.03 -10.94 5.05
C MET A 573 18.03 -11.42 3.98
N LYS A 574 17.92 -12.69 3.60
CA LYS A 574 18.70 -13.29 2.51
C LYS A 574 18.11 -12.96 1.15
#